data_AF-A0A286XVE5-F1
#
_entry.id   AF-A0A286XVE5-F1
#
_cell.length_a   1.000
_cell.length_b   1.000
_cell.length_c   1.000
_cell.angle_alpha   90.00
_cell.angle_beta   90.00
_cell.angle_gamma   90.00
#
_symmetry.space_group_name_H-M   'P 1'
#
loop_
_entity.id
_entity.type
_entity.pdbx_description
1 polymer ?
#
loop_
_entity_poly.entity_id
_entity_poly.type
_entity_poly.pdbx_seq_one_letter_code
_entity_poly.pdbx_strand_id
1 'polypeptide(L)'
;MAEQHGAPEQAAAGKSHGGLGGGYKVTVYELENFQGKRCELSAECPNLTDGLLEKVGSIQVESGPCCGDPASTSPRWLAFERRAFRGEQFVLEKGDYPRWDAWSSSRHSDSLLSLRPL
;
A
#
# COMPACT_ATOMS: atom_id res chain seq x y z
N MET A 1 27.80 23.58 -6.21
CA MET A 1 26.83 23.10 -7.23
C MET A 1 25.61 22.66 -6.47
N ALA A 2 24.49 23.37 -6.65
CA ALA A 2 23.25 23.12 -5.92
C ALA A 2 22.35 22.31 -6.85
N GLU A 3 22.27 21.00 -6.62
CA GLU A 3 21.33 20.14 -7.33
C GLU A 3 20.01 20.12 -6.57
N GLN A 4 19.16 21.02 -7.02
CA GLN A 4 17.73 21.01 -6.77
C GLN A 4 17.14 19.75 -7.40
N HIS A 5 16.49 18.91 -6.62
CA HIS A 5 15.48 18.00 -7.13
C HIS A 5 14.23 18.17 -6.26
N GLY A 6 13.29 18.95 -6.81
CA GLY A 6 11.96 19.12 -6.25
C GLY A 6 11.26 17.77 -6.20
N ALA A 7 10.75 17.43 -5.02
CA ALA A 7 9.81 16.33 -4.88
C ALA A 7 8.55 16.67 -5.71
N PRO A 8 8.06 15.76 -6.56
CA PRO A 8 6.75 15.94 -7.15
C PRO A 8 5.72 15.91 -6.02
N GLU A 9 4.97 17.00 -5.91
CA GLU A 9 3.75 17.12 -5.11
C GLU A 9 2.76 16.07 -5.59
N GLN A 10 2.72 14.95 -4.87
CA GLN A 10 1.83 13.85 -5.19
C GLN A 10 0.42 14.22 -4.74
N ALA A 11 -0.41 14.48 -5.75
CA ALA A 11 -1.79 14.88 -5.65
C ALA A 11 -2.58 14.01 -4.66
N ALA A 12 -3.36 14.70 -3.82
CA ALA A 12 -4.32 14.12 -2.90
C ALA A 12 -5.35 13.24 -3.66
N ALA A 13 -5.28 11.93 -3.46
CA ALA A 13 -6.40 11.05 -3.78
C ALA A 13 -7.49 11.26 -2.71
N GLY A 14 -8.59 11.90 -3.12
CA GLY A 14 -9.70 12.24 -2.25
C GLY A 14 -10.43 11.02 -1.69
N LYS A 15 -10.46 10.97 -0.36
CA LYS A 15 -11.60 10.62 0.52
C LYS A 15 -12.29 9.26 0.29
N SER A 16 -12.10 8.37 1.27
CA SER A 16 -13.24 7.65 1.85
C SER A 16 -13.19 7.69 3.38
N HIS A 17 -14.37 7.83 3.95
CA HIS A 17 -14.70 8.24 5.31
C HIS A 17 -14.90 7.01 6.20
N GLY A 18 -14.32 7.03 7.41
CA GLY A 18 -14.79 6.21 8.54
C GLY A 18 -13.70 5.41 9.25
N GLY A 19 -13.52 5.70 10.54
CA GLY A 19 -12.88 4.78 11.48
C GLY A 19 -11.73 5.39 12.27
N LEU A 20 -12.00 5.73 13.53
CA LEU A 20 -11.01 5.96 14.57
C LEU A 20 -10.06 4.75 14.62
N GLY A 21 -8.76 4.92 14.33
CA GLY A 21 -7.82 3.79 14.40
C GLY A 21 -6.42 4.16 13.94
N GLY A 22 -5.66 4.87 14.78
CA GLY A 22 -4.26 5.18 14.52
C GLY A 22 -3.43 3.90 14.39
N GLY A 23 -2.78 3.70 13.24
CA GLY A 23 -1.74 2.69 13.08
C GLY A 23 -1.48 2.21 11.65
N TYR A 24 -2.52 2.08 10.82
CA TYR A 24 -2.42 1.41 9.52
C TYR A 24 -2.30 2.42 8.39
N LYS A 25 -1.13 2.48 7.74
CA LYS A 25 -0.91 3.31 6.56
C LYS A 25 -0.13 2.52 5.51
N VAL A 26 -0.63 2.47 4.28
CA VAL A 26 0.07 1.85 3.16
C VAL A 26 0.05 2.77 1.95
N THR A 27 1.19 2.91 1.30
CA THR A 27 1.33 3.64 0.05
C THR A 27 1.63 2.65 -1.06
N VAL A 28 0.77 2.62 -2.07
CA VAL A 28 0.95 1.82 -3.28
C VAL A 28 1.38 2.71 -4.42
N TYR A 29 2.30 2.24 -5.25
CA TYR A 29 2.88 2.97 -6.37
C TYR A 29 2.66 2.20 -7.66
N GLU A 30 2.44 2.94 -8.75
CA GLU A 30 2.19 2.36 -10.07
C GLU A 30 3.43 1.72 -10.69
N LEU A 31 4.60 2.32 -10.45
CA LEU A 31 5.88 1.81 -10.96
C LEU A 31 6.69 1.14 -9.84
N GLU A 32 7.70 0.38 -10.27
CA GLU A 32 8.71 -0.19 -9.38
C GLU A 32 9.58 0.93 -8.76
N ASN A 33 10.29 0.62 -7.67
CA ASN A 33 11.18 1.57 -6.98
C ASN A 33 10.49 2.86 -6.48
N PHE A 34 9.19 2.78 -6.14
CA PHE A 34 8.41 3.88 -5.57
C PHE A 34 8.25 5.08 -6.51
N GLN A 35 8.11 4.81 -7.80
CA GLN A 35 7.97 5.83 -8.84
C GLN A 35 6.55 5.90 -9.40
N GLY A 36 6.28 6.96 -10.18
CA GLY A 36 5.02 7.15 -10.88
C GLY A 36 3.90 7.69 -9.99
N LYS A 37 2.68 7.30 -10.32
CA LYS A 37 1.48 7.65 -9.55
C LYS A 37 1.46 6.84 -8.26
N ARG A 38 1.17 7.47 -7.12
CA ARG A 38 1.02 6.77 -5.84
C ARG A 38 -0.35 7.03 -5.23
N CYS A 39 -0.81 6.07 -4.43
CA CYS A 39 -2.03 6.19 -3.65
C CYS A 39 -1.76 5.76 -2.21
N GLU A 40 -2.06 6.64 -1.25
CA GLU A 40 -2.00 6.33 0.18
C GLU A 40 -3.36 5.83 0.65
N LEU A 41 -3.36 4.72 1.37
CA LEU A 41 -4.53 4.04 1.89
C LEU A 41 -4.35 3.82 3.39
N SER A 42 -5.37 4.21 4.15
CA SER A 42 -5.44 4.04 5.61
C SER A 42 -6.61 3.15 6.04
N ALA A 43 -7.36 2.64 5.06
CA ALA A 43 -8.51 1.77 5.24
C ALA A 43 -8.54 0.70 4.15
N GLU A 44 -9.45 -0.26 4.27
CA GLU A 44 -9.65 -1.29 3.26
C GLU A 44 -10.08 -0.70 1.91
N CYS A 45 -9.53 -1.26 0.83
CA CYS A 45 -9.79 -0.86 -0.54
C CYS A 45 -10.12 -2.11 -1.38
N PRO A 46 -11.40 -2.26 -1.81
CA PRO A 46 -11.83 -3.40 -2.61
C PRO A 46 -11.40 -3.31 -4.09
N ASN A 47 -10.95 -2.15 -4.57
CA ASN A 47 -10.49 -1.98 -5.95
C ASN A 47 -9.41 -0.88 -6.07
N LEU A 48 -8.18 -1.25 -6.37
CA LEU A 48 -7.08 -0.33 -6.67
C LEU A 48 -7.13 0.24 -8.09
N THR A 49 -7.77 -0.47 -9.01
CA THR A 49 -7.89 -0.03 -10.40
C THR A 49 -9.06 0.91 -10.65
N ASP A 50 -9.75 1.34 -9.59
CA ASP A 50 -10.86 2.30 -9.65
C ASP A 50 -10.35 3.74 -9.83
N GLY A 51 -9.51 3.96 -10.85
CA GLY A 51 -8.88 5.26 -11.12
C GLY A 51 -7.75 5.64 -10.17
N LEU A 52 -7.43 4.83 -9.15
CA LEU A 52 -6.29 5.07 -8.26
C LEU A 52 -4.98 4.74 -9.00
N LEU A 53 -4.82 3.52 -9.49
CA LEU A 53 -3.61 3.05 -10.19
C LEU A 53 -3.97 2.09 -11.33
N GLU A 54 -3.23 2.09 -12.44
CA GLU A 54 -3.45 1.07 -13.49
C GLU A 54 -2.91 -0.31 -13.08
N LYS A 55 -1.80 -0.33 -12.35
CA LYS A 55 -1.13 -1.53 -11.83
C LYS A 55 -0.37 -1.18 -10.55
N VAL A 56 -0.04 -2.17 -9.73
CA VAL A 56 0.86 -1.98 -8.58
C VAL A 56 2.27 -2.44 -8.96
N GLY A 57 3.21 -1.50 -8.95
CA GLY A 57 4.63 -1.76 -9.22
C GLY A 57 5.48 -1.83 -7.94
N SER A 58 5.14 -1.03 -6.92
CA SER A 58 5.82 -1.06 -5.61
C SER A 58 4.88 -0.65 -4.47
N ILE A 59 5.25 -1.00 -3.24
CA ILE A 59 4.42 -0.80 -2.05
C ILE A 59 5.30 -0.36 -0.88
N GLN A 60 4.83 0.58 -0.07
CA GLN A 60 5.44 0.94 1.21
C GLN A 60 4.40 0.83 2.30
N VAL A 61 4.65 -0.02 3.29
CA VAL A 61 3.80 -0.13 4.48
C VAL A 61 4.43 0.69 5.59
N GLU A 62 3.77 1.77 5.97
CA GLU A 62 4.17 2.61 7.09
C GLU A 62 3.47 2.16 8.37
N SER A 63 4.25 2.07 9.45
CA SER A 63 3.69 1.86 10.78
C SER A 63 3.39 3.22 11.37
N GLY A 64 2.12 3.51 11.63
CA GLY A 64 1.75 4.60 12.52
C GLY A 64 2.30 4.35 13.93
N PRO A 65 2.47 5.40 14.75
CA PRO A 65 2.80 5.23 16.15
C PRO A 65 1.66 4.43 16.78
N CYS A 66 1.94 3.16 17.06
CA CYS A 66 1.06 2.38 17.86
C CYS A 66 0.88 3.12 19.19
N CYS A 67 -0.38 3.27 19.61
CA CYS A 67 -0.76 4.08 20.75
C CYS A 67 -0.16 3.49 22.04
N GLY A 68 1.10 3.81 22.36
CA GLY A 68 1.79 3.55 23.63
C GLY A 68 1.88 2.08 24.10
N ASP A 69 1.25 1.14 23.40
CA ASP A 69 1.10 -0.24 23.87
C ASP A 69 2.15 -1.15 23.20
N PRO A 70 3.08 -1.72 23.98
CA PRO A 70 4.12 -2.62 23.47
C PRO A 70 3.59 -4.02 23.11
N ALA A 71 2.35 -4.36 23.47
CA ALA A 71 1.71 -5.63 23.10
C ALA A 71 0.88 -5.52 21.81
N SER A 72 0.66 -4.32 21.32
CA SER A 72 -0.08 -4.09 20.10
C SER A 72 0.70 -4.57 18.88
N THR A 73 0.05 -5.47 18.16
CA THR A 73 0.59 -6.11 16.96
C THR A 73 0.90 -5.06 15.92
N SER A 74 2.12 -5.09 15.36
CA SER A 74 2.53 -4.21 14.26
C SER A 74 1.47 -4.21 13.15
N PRO A 75 1.14 -3.04 12.58
CA PRO A 75 0.12 -2.95 11.56
C PRO A 75 0.53 -3.76 10.33
N ARG A 76 -0.31 -4.73 9.96
CA ARG A 76 -0.14 -5.54 8.75
C ARG A 76 -1.26 -5.23 7.76
N TRP A 77 -0.94 -5.40 6.49
CA TRP A 77 -1.90 -5.29 5.40
C TRP A 77 -2.03 -6.63 4.70
N LEU A 78 -3.23 -6.96 4.27
CA LEU A 78 -3.51 -8.13 3.46
C LEU A 78 -3.93 -7.66 2.08
N ALA A 79 -3.08 -7.94 1.11
CA ALA A 79 -3.32 -7.68 -0.30
C ALA A 79 -3.88 -8.91 -1.00
N PHE A 80 -4.59 -8.70 -2.10
CA PHE A 80 -5.26 -9.73 -2.86
C PHE A 80 -5.05 -9.55 -4.36
N GLU A 81 -4.91 -10.67 -5.04
CA GLU A 81 -4.77 -10.73 -6.50
C GLU A 81 -5.97 -10.10 -7.22
N ARG A 82 -7.19 -10.38 -6.74
CA ARG A 82 -8.43 -9.92 -7.38
C ARG A 82 -9.13 -8.84 -6.56
N ARG A 83 -10.02 -8.11 -7.24
CA ARG A 83 -10.93 -7.14 -6.63
C ARG A 83 -11.83 -7.81 -5.58
N ALA A 84 -12.33 -7.00 -4.65
CA ALA A 84 -13.23 -7.44 -3.58
C ALA A 84 -12.64 -8.57 -2.71
N PHE A 85 -11.34 -8.51 -2.41
CA PHE A 85 -10.64 -9.43 -1.49
C PHE A 85 -10.69 -10.90 -1.90
N ARG A 86 -10.49 -11.16 -3.20
CA ARG A 86 -10.52 -12.51 -3.79
C ARG A 86 -9.17 -12.92 -4.37
N GLY A 87 -9.03 -14.22 -4.61
CA GLY A 87 -7.84 -14.80 -5.23
C GLY A 87 -6.72 -15.07 -4.22
N GLU A 88 -5.49 -15.07 -4.71
CA GLU A 88 -4.29 -15.24 -3.88
C GLU A 88 -4.12 -14.06 -2.90
N GLN A 89 -3.62 -14.36 -1.70
CA GLN A 89 -3.48 -13.41 -0.60
C GLN A 89 -2.00 -13.18 -0.30
N PHE A 90 -1.63 -11.91 -0.12
CA PHE A 90 -0.26 -11.49 0.16
C PHE A 90 -0.26 -10.71 1.47
N VAL A 91 0.52 -11.19 2.45
CA VAL A 91 0.70 -10.48 3.71
C VAL A 91 1.80 -9.44 3.52
N LEU A 92 1.44 -8.18 3.72
CA LEU A 92 2.32 -7.03 3.63
C LEU A 92 2.60 -6.55 5.05
N GLU A 93 3.79 -6.86 5.55
CA GLU A 93 4.28 -6.33 6.82
C GLU A 93 4.89 -4.94 6.64
N LYS A 94 5.14 -4.24 7.75
CA LYS A 94 5.87 -2.97 7.75
C LYS A 94 7.19 -3.12 7.01
N GLY A 95 7.37 -2.35 5.94
CA GLY A 95 8.55 -2.41 5.11
C GLY A 95 8.36 -1.76 3.75
N ASP A 96 9.45 -1.67 3.02
CA ASP A 96 9.53 -1.18 1.66
C ASP A 96 9.60 -2.36 0.67
N TYR A 97 8.71 -2.35 -0.31
CA TYR A 97 8.58 -3.38 -1.32
C TYR A 97 8.78 -2.75 -2.70
N PRO A 98 10.03 -2.69 -3.20
CA PRO A 98 10.34 -1.97 -4.44
C PRO A 98 9.83 -2.67 -5.71
N ARG A 99 9.40 -3.94 -5.62
CA ARG A 99 8.96 -4.77 -6.74
C ARG A 99 7.95 -5.82 -6.28
N TRP A 100 7.09 -6.28 -7.20
CA TRP A 100 6.08 -7.32 -6.99
C TRP A 100 6.59 -8.62 -6.37
N ASP A 101 7.82 -8.98 -6.68
CA ASP A 101 8.51 -10.14 -6.12
C ASP A 101 8.78 -10.04 -4.61
N ALA A 102 8.85 -8.83 -4.07
CA ALA A 102 9.13 -8.62 -2.65
C ALA A 102 7.94 -9.01 -1.76
N TRP A 103 6.70 -8.96 -2.28
CA TRP A 103 5.50 -9.36 -1.54
C TRP A 103 4.88 -10.68 -2.00
N SER A 104 5.21 -11.14 -3.21
CA SER A 104 4.66 -12.36 -3.81
C SER A 104 5.68 -13.50 -3.74
N SER A 105 5.56 -14.38 -2.73
CA SER A 105 6.47 -15.52 -2.56
C SER A 105 6.37 -16.58 -3.67
N SER A 106 5.17 -16.75 -4.25
CA SER A 106 4.91 -17.74 -5.29
C SER A 106 5.37 -17.30 -6.69
N ARG A 107 5.69 -16.01 -6.89
CA ARG A 107 5.95 -15.39 -8.19
C ARG A 107 4.90 -15.69 -9.28
N HIS A 108 3.71 -16.14 -8.88
CA HIS A 108 2.71 -16.67 -9.80
C HIS A 108 1.82 -15.56 -10.37
N SER A 109 1.74 -14.44 -9.65
CA SER A 109 0.99 -13.27 -10.06
C SER A 109 1.66 -12.00 -9.53
N ASP A 110 1.82 -11.03 -10.42
CA ASP A 110 2.22 -9.65 -10.13
C ASP A 110 1.00 -8.72 -9.98
N SER A 111 -0.21 -9.27 -10.08
CA SER A 111 -1.46 -8.52 -9.96
C SER A 111 -1.84 -8.32 -8.51
N LEU A 112 -2.12 -7.07 -8.13
CA LEU A 112 -2.64 -6.71 -6.82
C LEU A 112 -3.78 -5.71 -7.04
N LEU A 113 -5.00 -6.09 -6.69
CA LEU A 113 -6.20 -5.33 -7.03
C LEU A 113 -7.05 -4.92 -5.81
N SER A 114 -6.84 -5.53 -4.65
CA SER A 114 -7.50 -5.09 -3.41
C SER A 114 -6.62 -5.31 -2.19
N LEU A 115 -6.85 -4.54 -1.13
CA LEU A 115 -6.07 -4.58 0.10
C LEU A 115 -6.90 -4.20 1.32
N ARG A 116 -6.60 -4.77 2.48
CA ARG A 116 -7.25 -4.40 3.74
C ARG A 116 -6.27 -4.43 4.90
N PRO A 117 -6.43 -3.59 5.92
CA PRO A 117 -5.69 -3.75 7.17
C PRO A 117 -6.09 -5.07 7.83
N LEU A 118 -5.14 -5.69 8.53
CA LEU A 118 -5.29 -6.96 9.25
C LEU A 118 -5.29 -6.74 10.76
#